data_AF-A0A2E5DZ56-F1
#
_entry.id   AF-A0A2E5DZ56-F1
#
_cell.length_a   1.000
_cell.length_b   1.000
_cell.length_c   1.000
_cell.angle_alpha   90.00
_cell.angle_beta   90.00
_cell.angle_gamma   90.00
#
_symmetry.space_group_name_H-M   'P 1'
#
loop_
_entity.id
_entity.type
_entity.pdbx_description
1 polymer ?
#
loop_
_entity_poly.entity_id
_entity_poly.type
_entity_poly.pdbx_seq_one_letter_code
_entity_poly.pdbx_strand_id
1 'polypeptide(L)'
;MSFTHTLSIGFIPTDCDAPRIECGDPESFDGLEYTLIFCEESGILSCLENGKALEESYVIPEVVDAEAWQLACEEMLSDLDGIDKFFPGRSNAEVLDTVWKFFLDEPLDDVDYLKQIESECGEFNNPDGAFNGTTYCRYQLEEDDEYARDEVIIISN
;
A
#
# COMPACT_ATOMS: atom_id res chain seq x y z
N MET A 1 21.29 4.80 11.58
CA MET A 1 19.88 5.10 11.44
C MET A 1 19.34 3.94 10.67
N SER A 2 18.37 3.22 11.24
CA SER A 2 17.63 2.20 10.52
C SER A 2 16.36 2.85 9.98
N PHE A 3 16.05 2.58 8.72
CA PHE A 3 14.79 2.97 8.11
C PHE A 3 14.00 1.71 7.74
N THR A 4 12.71 1.73 8.06
CA THR A 4 11.75 0.73 7.60
C THR A 4 10.62 1.43 6.85
N HIS A 5 10.50 1.14 5.56
CA HIS A 5 9.39 1.59 4.73
C HIS A 5 8.33 0.50 4.69
N THR A 6 7.07 0.81 4.93
CA THR A 6 5.97 -0.15 4.81
C THR A 6 4.92 0.40 3.85
N LEU A 7 4.60 -0.34 2.80
CA LEU A 7 3.51 -0.06 1.87
C LEU A 7 2.45 -1.16 1.98
N SER A 8 1.24 -0.81 2.42
CA SER A 8 0.08 -1.71 2.39
C SER A 8 -0.88 -1.31 1.27
N ILE A 9 -1.33 -2.27 0.48
CA ILE A 9 -2.32 -2.10 -0.59
C ILE A 9 -3.55 -2.92 -0.22
N GLY A 10 -4.64 -2.25 0.09
CA GLY A 10 -5.88 -2.92 0.48
C GLY A 10 -7.02 -2.70 -0.50
N PHE A 11 -7.86 -3.71 -0.68
CA PHE A 11 -9.09 -3.64 -1.47
C PHE A 11 -10.30 -3.69 -0.53
N ILE A 12 -11.14 -2.65 -0.61
CA ILE A 12 -12.37 -2.54 0.17
C ILE A 12 -13.50 -3.20 -0.63
N PRO A 13 -14.21 -4.20 -0.09
CA PRO A 13 -15.33 -4.84 -0.77
C PRO A 13 -16.43 -3.84 -1.14
N THR A 14 -17.16 -4.12 -2.23
CA THR A 14 -18.29 -3.27 -2.67
C THR A 14 -19.45 -3.25 -1.67
N ASP A 15 -19.59 -4.31 -0.89
CA ASP A 15 -20.59 -4.54 0.14
C ASP A 15 -20.04 -4.38 1.56
N CYS A 16 -18.94 -3.64 1.72
CA CYS A 16 -18.34 -3.36 3.02
C CYS A 16 -19.28 -2.49 3.89
N ASP A 17 -19.70 -3.03 5.04
CA ASP A 17 -20.51 -2.34 6.04
C ASP A 17 -19.67 -1.68 7.15
N ALA A 18 -18.34 -1.80 7.07
CA ALA A 18 -17.44 -1.28 8.10
C ALA A 18 -17.36 0.26 8.03
N PRO A 19 -17.68 0.98 9.13
CA PRO A 19 -17.64 2.45 9.15
C PRO A 19 -16.22 3.01 9.24
N ARG A 20 -15.25 2.17 9.65
CA ARG A 20 -13.82 2.45 9.67
C ARG A 20 -13.10 1.29 9.01
N ILE A 21 -12.04 1.60 8.27
CA ILE A 21 -11.13 0.63 7.68
C ILE A 21 -9.86 0.64 8.51
N GLU A 22 -9.48 -0.52 9.04
CA GLU A 22 -8.25 -0.74 9.80
C GLU A 22 -7.20 -1.33 8.85
N CYS A 23 -6.19 -0.52 8.50
CA CYS A 23 -5.07 -0.99 7.70
C CYS A 23 -4.21 -1.95 8.55
N GLY A 24 -3.75 -3.04 7.96
CA GLY A 24 -3.11 -4.15 8.68
C GLY A 24 -4.10 -5.18 9.22
N ASP A 25 -5.42 -4.92 9.19
CA ASP A 25 -6.46 -5.90 9.55
C ASP A 25 -7.58 -6.02 8.50
N PRO A 26 -7.31 -6.63 7.33
CA PRO A 26 -8.31 -6.83 6.29
C PRO A 26 -9.52 -7.68 6.73
N GLU A 27 -9.38 -8.53 7.75
CA GLU A 27 -10.49 -9.35 8.24
C GLU A 27 -11.56 -8.50 8.94
N SER A 28 -11.20 -7.37 9.54
CA SER A 28 -12.14 -6.45 10.20
C SER A 28 -13.21 -5.87 9.27
N PHE A 29 -12.95 -5.85 7.96
CA PHE A 29 -13.84 -5.30 6.93
C PHE A 29 -14.10 -6.26 5.75
N ASP A 30 -13.80 -7.54 5.92
CA ASP A 30 -13.90 -8.60 4.89
C ASP A 30 -13.09 -8.30 3.59
N GLY A 31 -12.03 -7.52 3.73
CA GLY A 31 -11.19 -7.06 2.63
C GLY A 31 -10.08 -8.01 2.23
N LEU A 32 -9.17 -7.45 1.43
CA LEU A 32 -7.89 -8.03 1.10
C LEU A 32 -6.84 -6.95 1.33
N GLU A 33 -5.71 -7.30 1.90
CA GLU A 33 -4.56 -6.40 2.00
C GLU A 33 -3.29 -7.16 1.64
N TYR A 34 -2.40 -6.47 0.94
CA TYR A 34 -1.06 -6.91 0.62
C TYR A 34 -0.08 -5.90 1.23
N THR A 35 0.88 -6.35 2.03
CA THR A 35 1.82 -5.46 2.71
C THR A 35 3.25 -5.75 2.28
N LEU A 36 3.98 -4.68 2.06
CA LEU A 36 5.36 -4.67 1.61
C LEU A 36 6.18 -3.92 2.63
N ILE A 37 7.23 -4.52 3.14
CA ILE A 37 8.14 -3.88 4.09
C ILE A 37 9.50 -3.76 3.40
N PHE A 38 10.26 -2.70 3.64
CA PHE A 38 11.65 -2.59 3.23
C PHE A 38 12.44 -2.11 4.42
N CYS A 39 13.37 -2.92 4.88
CA CYS A 39 14.26 -2.56 5.99
C CYS A 39 15.70 -2.39 5.47
N GLU A 40 16.25 -1.18 5.58
CA GLU A 40 17.58 -0.84 5.07
C GLU A 40 18.69 -1.75 5.64
N GLU A 41 18.58 -2.13 6.92
CA GLU A 41 19.61 -2.94 7.60
C GLU A 41 19.64 -4.41 7.16
N SER A 42 18.56 -4.90 6.56
CA SER A 42 18.41 -6.31 6.24
C SER A 42 18.15 -6.57 4.75
N GLY A 43 17.77 -5.53 4.00
CA GLY A 43 17.25 -5.63 2.65
C GLY A 43 15.97 -6.46 2.57
N ILE A 44 15.35 -6.81 3.71
CA ILE A 44 14.25 -7.77 3.80
C ILE A 44 12.96 -7.10 3.39
N LEU A 45 12.29 -7.77 2.47
CA LEU A 45 10.89 -7.59 2.17
C LEU A 45 10.04 -8.56 2.99
N SER A 46 9.08 -8.05 3.76
CA SER A 46 8.16 -8.89 4.54
C SER A 46 6.71 -8.43 4.37
N CYS A 47 5.81 -9.40 4.34
CA CYS A 47 4.36 -9.22 4.26
C CYS A 47 3.75 -9.86 5.51
N LEU A 48 2.82 -9.19 6.18
CA LEU A 48 2.22 -9.67 7.43
C LEU A 48 0.93 -10.46 7.13
N GLU A 49 0.82 -11.68 7.68
CA GLU A 49 -0.35 -12.54 7.55
C GLU A 49 -1.55 -11.99 8.35
N ASN A 50 -2.62 -11.59 7.65
CA ASN A 50 -4.00 -11.75 8.12
C ASN A 50 -4.81 -12.50 7.04
N GLY A 51 -4.95 -13.82 7.20
CA GLY A 51 -5.91 -14.70 6.53
C GLY A 51 -5.74 -15.01 5.03
N LYS A 52 -5.27 -14.07 4.20
CA LYS A 52 -5.15 -14.18 2.72
C LYS A 52 -3.98 -13.40 2.09
N ALA A 53 -2.90 -13.16 2.83
CA ALA A 53 -1.72 -12.45 2.33
C ALA A 53 -0.65 -13.43 1.82
N LEU A 54 0.12 -13.04 0.78
CA LEU A 54 1.24 -13.80 0.22
C LEU A 54 2.56 -13.26 0.79
N GLU A 55 3.45 -14.16 1.23
CA GLU A 55 4.79 -13.85 1.74
C GLU A 55 5.85 -14.21 0.70
N GLU A 56 6.63 -13.22 0.23
CA GLU A 56 7.93 -13.44 -0.41
C GLU A 56 8.99 -12.53 0.21
N SER A 57 10.18 -13.08 0.44
CA SER A 57 11.32 -12.35 1.01
C SER A 57 12.34 -12.08 -0.08
N TYR A 58 12.58 -10.80 -0.37
CA TYR A 58 13.58 -10.34 -1.33
C TYR A 58 14.71 -9.63 -0.61
N VAL A 59 15.88 -9.58 -1.24
CA VAL A 59 17.05 -8.83 -0.77
C VAL A 59 17.25 -7.65 -1.72
N ILE A 60 16.94 -6.45 -1.25
CA ILE A 60 17.05 -5.20 -2.04
C ILE A 60 18.19 -4.32 -1.47
N PRO A 61 18.90 -3.51 -2.29
CA PRO A 61 20.12 -2.81 -1.89
C PRO A 61 19.94 -1.80 -0.74
N GLU A 62 21.05 -1.46 -0.06
CA GLU A 62 21.17 -0.52 1.09
C GLU A 62 20.69 0.92 0.81
N VAL A 63 20.19 1.23 -0.40
CA VAL A 63 19.65 2.54 -0.77
C VAL A 63 18.36 2.31 -1.55
N VAL A 64 17.25 2.83 -1.05
CA VAL A 64 15.97 2.86 -1.80
C VAL A 64 16.08 3.95 -2.85
N ASP A 65 16.58 3.58 -4.03
CA ASP A 65 16.46 4.40 -5.23
C ASP A 65 15.30 3.90 -6.12
N ALA A 66 15.00 4.65 -7.17
CA ALA A 66 13.90 4.33 -8.08
C ALA A 66 14.06 2.94 -8.75
N GLU A 67 15.28 2.43 -8.91
CA GLU A 67 15.56 1.14 -9.55
C GLU A 67 15.26 -0.02 -8.59
N ALA A 68 15.73 0.08 -7.34
CA ALA A 68 15.39 -0.85 -6.26
C ALA A 68 13.88 -0.95 -6.04
N TRP A 69 13.20 0.20 -6.09
CA TRP A 69 11.75 0.28 -5.99
C TRP A 69 11.02 -0.33 -7.17
N GLN A 70 11.48 -0.04 -8.39
CA GLN A 70 10.88 -0.59 -9.61
C GLN A 70 10.96 -2.12 -9.59
N LEU A 71 12.08 -2.69 -9.15
CA LEU A 71 12.24 -4.14 -9.02
C LEU A 71 11.20 -4.71 -8.02
N ALA A 72 11.04 -4.08 -6.86
CA ALA A 72 10.05 -4.49 -5.88
C ALA A 72 8.62 -4.43 -6.44
N CYS A 73 8.29 -3.37 -7.19
CA CYS A 73 7.01 -3.25 -7.86
C CYS A 73 6.80 -4.34 -8.93
N GLU A 74 7.80 -4.62 -9.77
CA GLU A 74 7.70 -5.67 -10.78
C GLU A 74 7.44 -7.04 -10.15
N GLU A 75 8.09 -7.35 -9.04
CA GLU A 75 7.87 -8.58 -8.27
C GLU A 75 6.48 -8.58 -7.59
N MET A 76 6.06 -7.48 -6.96
CA MET A 76 4.69 -7.35 -6.43
C MET A 76 3.63 -7.56 -7.51
N LEU A 77 3.84 -6.99 -8.69
CA LEU A 77 2.91 -7.11 -9.82
C LEU A 77 2.85 -8.54 -10.34
N SER A 78 3.96 -9.27 -10.28
CA SER A 78 4.02 -10.70 -10.57
C SER A 78 3.19 -11.51 -9.57
N ASP A 79 3.29 -11.23 -8.28
CA ASP A 79 2.52 -11.93 -7.24
C ASP A 79 1.02 -11.57 -7.26
N LEU A 80 0.69 -10.36 -7.71
CA LEU A 80 -0.68 -9.90 -7.93
C LEU A 80 -1.26 -10.38 -9.26
N ASP A 81 -0.49 -11.10 -10.11
CA ASP A 81 -0.95 -11.59 -11.41
C ASP A 81 -2.08 -12.62 -11.22
N GLY A 82 -3.29 -12.24 -11.62
CA GLY A 82 -4.53 -12.99 -11.37
C GLY A 82 -5.46 -12.41 -10.30
N ILE A 83 -5.05 -11.35 -9.59
CA ILE A 83 -5.90 -10.54 -8.72
C ILE A 83 -6.29 -9.25 -9.45
N ASP A 84 -7.14 -9.38 -10.47
CA ASP A 84 -7.69 -8.27 -11.28
C ASP A 84 -8.50 -7.22 -10.47
N LYS A 85 -8.53 -7.33 -9.13
CA LYS A 85 -9.44 -6.59 -8.25
C LYS A 85 -8.84 -5.33 -7.64
N PHE A 86 -7.53 -5.21 -7.48
CA PHE A 86 -6.93 -4.07 -6.76
C PHE A 86 -7.03 -2.75 -7.54
N PHE A 87 -6.92 -2.77 -8.86
CA PHE A 87 -6.97 -1.53 -9.65
C PHE A 87 -7.96 -1.65 -10.83
N PRO A 88 -9.28 -1.62 -10.56
CA PRO A 88 -10.27 -1.79 -11.60
C PRO A 88 -10.15 -0.72 -12.69
N GLY A 89 -9.93 -1.14 -13.93
CA GLY A 89 -9.86 -0.23 -15.09
C GLY A 89 -8.54 0.52 -15.25
N ARG A 90 -7.50 0.18 -14.48
CA ARG A 90 -6.16 0.78 -14.58
C ARG A 90 -5.08 -0.31 -14.67
N SER A 91 -3.93 0.03 -15.25
CA SER A 91 -2.77 -0.85 -15.19
C SER A 91 -2.21 -0.84 -13.77
N ASN A 92 -2.07 -2.02 -13.16
CA ASN A 92 -1.45 -2.14 -11.84
C ASN A 92 -0.08 -1.46 -11.80
N ALA A 93 0.73 -1.60 -12.86
CA ALA A 93 2.05 -0.99 -12.96
C ALA A 93 2.00 0.55 -12.98
N GLU A 94 1.04 1.13 -13.71
CA GLU A 94 0.88 2.59 -13.76
C GLU A 94 0.42 3.14 -12.41
N VAL A 95 -0.49 2.45 -11.73
CA VAL A 95 -0.97 2.87 -10.42
C VAL A 95 0.16 2.80 -9.39
N LEU A 96 0.89 1.68 -9.30
CA LEU A 96 1.97 1.54 -8.31
C LEU A 96 3.11 2.55 -8.53
N ASP A 97 3.50 2.83 -9.77
CA ASP A 97 4.48 3.87 -10.08
C ASP A 97 3.99 5.26 -9.62
N THR A 98 2.73 5.58 -9.86
CA THR A 98 2.15 6.87 -9.47
C THR A 98 2.01 7.00 -7.95
N VAL A 99 1.54 5.95 -7.27
CA VAL A 99 1.44 5.85 -5.81
C VAL A 99 2.79 6.08 -5.16
N TRP A 100 3.85 5.52 -5.74
CA TRP A 100 5.18 5.68 -5.19
C TRP A 100 5.73 7.09 -5.36
N LYS A 101 5.62 7.66 -6.56
CA LYS A 101 6.00 9.06 -6.81
C LYS A 101 5.27 10.00 -5.86
N PHE A 102 4.01 9.70 -5.54
CA PHE A 102 3.26 10.43 -4.52
C PHE A 102 3.93 10.38 -3.14
N PHE A 103 4.27 9.18 -2.64
CA PHE A 103 4.89 9.04 -1.31
C PHE A 103 6.32 9.55 -1.22
N LEU A 104 7.07 9.58 -2.33
CA LEU A 104 8.41 10.17 -2.40
C LEU A 104 8.40 11.69 -2.61
N ASP A 105 7.22 12.32 -2.64
CA ASP A 105 7.06 13.74 -2.95
C ASP A 105 7.71 14.13 -4.32
N GLU A 106 7.73 13.18 -5.26
CA GLU A 106 8.22 13.40 -6.62
C GLU A 106 7.17 14.14 -7.48
N PRO A 107 7.58 14.85 -8.54
CA PRO A 107 6.64 15.49 -9.45
C PRO A 107 5.70 14.47 -10.10
N LEU A 108 4.41 14.63 -9.83
CA LEU A 108 3.34 13.88 -10.49
C LEU A 108 2.83 14.66 -11.71
N ASP A 109 2.54 13.94 -12.79
CA ASP A 109 1.62 14.45 -13.82
C ASP A 109 0.22 14.64 -13.20
N ASP A 110 -0.69 15.37 -13.85
CA ASP A 110 -2.06 15.57 -13.34
C ASP A 110 -2.76 14.21 -13.09
N VAL A 111 -2.83 13.81 -11.83
CA VAL A 111 -3.42 12.55 -11.37
C VAL A 111 -4.69 12.86 -10.60
N ASP A 112 -5.84 12.57 -11.21
CA ASP A 112 -7.17 12.87 -10.66
C ASP A 112 -7.79 11.71 -9.86
N TYR A 113 -7.18 10.52 -9.94
CA TYR A 113 -7.69 9.31 -9.33
C TYR A 113 -7.07 8.97 -7.98
N LEU A 114 -6.00 9.67 -7.57
CA LEU A 114 -5.41 9.56 -6.23
C LEU A 114 -6.02 10.60 -5.29
N LYS A 115 -6.47 10.15 -4.12
CA LYS A 115 -6.99 11.03 -3.07
C LYS A 115 -6.35 10.69 -1.73
N GLN A 116 -5.52 11.59 -1.20
CA GLN A 116 -5.07 11.48 0.19
C GLN A 116 -6.24 11.66 1.16
N ILE A 117 -6.28 10.82 2.18
CA ILE A 117 -7.28 10.87 3.24
C ILE A 117 -6.59 10.97 4.60
N GLU A 118 -7.31 11.52 5.58
CA GLU A 118 -6.84 11.54 6.95
C GLU A 118 -6.92 10.12 7.54
N SER A 119 -5.79 9.65 8.07
CA SER A 119 -5.70 8.43 8.88
C SER A 119 -5.38 8.76 10.33
N GLU A 120 -5.91 7.96 11.25
CA GLU A 120 -5.62 8.02 12.67
C GLU A 120 -5.08 6.66 13.09
N CYS A 121 -3.76 6.56 13.33
CA CYS A 121 -3.10 5.34 13.79
C CYS A 121 -3.34 4.12 12.89
N GLY A 122 -3.29 4.30 11.56
CA GLY A 122 -3.57 3.22 10.61
C GLY A 122 -5.04 2.93 10.33
N GLU A 123 -5.97 3.73 10.85
CA GLU A 123 -7.39 3.62 10.55
C GLU A 123 -7.90 4.85 9.79
N PHE A 124 -8.92 4.67 8.94
CA PHE A 124 -9.63 5.79 8.33
C PHE A 124 -11.14 5.57 8.27
N ASN A 125 -11.88 6.68 8.21
CA ASN A 125 -13.34 6.64 8.15
C ASN A 125 -13.83 6.22 6.76
N ASN A 126 -14.82 5.33 6.68
CA ASN A 126 -15.54 4.96 5.46
C ASN A 126 -17.03 5.35 5.57
N PRO A 127 -17.35 6.66 5.57
CA PRO A 127 -18.71 7.12 5.82
C PRO A 127 -19.64 6.68 4.69
N ASP A 128 -20.75 6.03 5.05
CA ASP A 128 -21.77 5.55 4.11
C ASP A 128 -21.21 4.69 2.96
N GLY A 129 -20.10 3.98 3.19
CA GLY A 129 -19.44 3.15 2.18
C GLY A 129 -18.78 3.95 1.05
N ALA A 130 -18.37 5.20 1.31
CA ALA A 130 -17.78 6.11 0.32
C ALA A 130 -16.57 5.53 -0.45
N PHE A 131 -15.86 4.58 0.14
CA PHE A 131 -14.68 3.94 -0.44
C PHE A 131 -14.92 2.47 -0.83
N ASN A 132 -16.15 1.99 -0.79
CA ASN A 132 -16.48 0.62 -1.16
C ASN A 132 -16.13 0.34 -2.63
N GLY A 133 -15.50 -0.80 -2.90
CA GLY A 133 -15.04 -1.19 -4.24
C GLY A 133 -13.82 -0.43 -4.74
N THR A 134 -13.15 0.33 -3.87
CA THR A 134 -11.89 1.03 -4.18
C THR A 134 -10.71 0.35 -3.50
N THR A 135 -9.51 0.75 -3.90
CA THR A 135 -8.28 0.33 -3.25
C THR A 135 -7.65 1.48 -2.49
N TYR A 136 -7.08 1.19 -1.33
CA TYR A 136 -6.25 2.11 -0.59
C TYR A 136 -4.78 1.68 -0.68
N CYS A 137 -3.89 2.66 -0.59
CA CYS A 137 -2.49 2.44 -0.31
C CYS A 137 -2.12 3.19 0.96
N ARG A 138 -1.51 2.51 1.93
CA ARG A 138 -0.96 3.10 3.15
C ARG A 138 0.55 3.04 3.09
N TYR A 139 1.22 4.15 3.35
CA TYR A 139 2.67 4.21 3.47
C TYR A 139 3.06 4.60 4.89
N GLN A 140 4.00 3.85 5.46
CA GLN A 140 4.61 4.14 6.74
C GLN A 140 6.13 4.24 6.60
N LEU A 141 6.72 5.17 7.32
CA LEU A 141 8.17 5.27 7.50
C LEU A 141 8.48 5.20 8.99
N GLU A 142 9.28 4.23 9.38
CA GLU A 142 9.84 4.11 10.73
C GLU A 142 11.34 4.46 10.67
N GLU A 143 11.78 5.36 11.54
CA GLU A 143 13.17 5.79 11.70
C GLU A 143 13.63 5.46 13.12
N ASP A 144 14.65 4.61 13.29
CA ASP A 144 15.18 4.22 14.60
C ASP A 144 14.07 3.75 15.59
N ASP A 145 13.13 2.92 15.11
CA ASP A 145 11.93 2.42 15.81
C ASP A 145 10.87 3.48 16.19
N GLU A 146 10.96 4.70 15.64
CA GLU A 146 9.95 5.76 15.79
C GLU A 146 9.19 6.01 14.47
N TYR A 147 7.86 6.14 14.54
CA TYR A 147 7.05 6.47 13.35
C TYR A 147 7.30 7.91 12.89
N ALA A 148 7.91 8.04 11.71
CA ALA A 148 8.20 9.33 11.07
C ALA A 148 7.10 9.78 10.09
N ARG A 149 6.42 8.83 9.41
CA ARG A 149 5.35 9.11 8.44
C ARG A 149 4.29 8.00 8.47
N ASP A 150 3.02 8.36 8.35
CA ASP A 150 1.88 7.44 8.15
C ASP A 150 0.86 8.18 7.26
N GLU A 151 0.67 7.70 6.04
CA GLU A 151 -0.19 8.32 5.05
C GLU A 151 -1.07 7.28 4.37
N VAL A 152 -2.30 7.64 4.07
CA VAL A 152 -3.23 6.79 3.32
C VAL A 152 -3.78 7.55 2.13
N ILE A 153 -3.80 6.89 0.98
CA ILE A 153 -4.42 7.38 -0.24
C ILE A 153 -5.46 6.37 -0.75
N ILE A 154 -6.52 6.88 -1.36
CA ILE A 154 -7.53 6.09 -2.06
C ILE A 154 -7.29 6.20 -3.57
N ILE A 155 -7.33 5.05 -4.23
CA ILE A 155 -7.27 4.89 -5.68
C ILE A 155 -8.70 4.77 -6.20
N SER A 156 -9.17 5.83 -6.85
CA SER A 156 -10.50 5.91 -7.43
C SER A 156 -10.51 5.28 -8.83
N ASN A 157 -11.66 4.70 -9.21
CA ASN A 157 -11.89 4.26 -10.59
C ASN A 157 -12.08 5.45 -11.53
#